data_AF-A0A376KZY4-F1
#
_entry.id   AF-A0A376KZY4-F1
#
_cell.length_a   1.000
_cell.length_b   1.000
_cell.length_c   1.000
_cell.angle_alpha   90.00
_cell.angle_beta   90.00
_cell.angle_gamma   90.00
#
_symmetry.space_group_name_H-M   'P 1'
#
loop_
_entity.id
_entity.type
_entity.pdbx_description
1 polymer ?
#
loop_
_entity_poly.entity_id
_entity_poly.type
_entity_poly.pdbx_seq_one_letter_code
_entity_poly.pdbx_strand_id
1 'polypeptide(L)'
;MTAKLPEISYPVPSNKNGHAFSSVEALLSMLGGESSGLYLVGSQGMWHGGIHITDATIPWCALSTDSEPEKEYCRELYKGEQFIRCMADGEIVAWRVCRDYESAAIEWRGEKLFASTSFVLVKHYIQPADNAESGLTFFTLYMNLAPWAAYGTTGAPGGQKSGRDPALLHQCGRYAGRP
;
A
#
# COMPACT_ATOMS: atom_id res chain seq x y z
N MET A 1 -9.76 32.71 7.84
CA MET A 1 -9.91 31.37 7.23
C MET A 1 -10.53 30.48 8.29
N THR A 2 -11.41 29.54 7.95
CA THR A 2 -12.07 28.65 8.93
C THR A 2 -11.29 27.35 9.11
N ALA A 3 -11.35 26.75 10.29
CA ALA A 3 -10.76 25.46 10.57
C ALA A 3 -11.25 24.40 9.56
N LYS A 4 -10.33 23.53 9.15
CA LYS A 4 -10.55 22.45 8.19
C LYS A 4 -9.74 21.22 8.62
N LEU A 5 -10.44 20.18 9.01
CA LEU A 5 -9.86 18.88 9.32
C LEU A 5 -10.31 17.88 8.25
N PRO A 6 -9.38 17.11 7.64
CA PRO A 6 -9.73 16.06 6.71
C PRO A 6 -10.39 14.91 7.49
N GLU A 7 -11.24 14.13 6.82
CA GLU A 7 -11.58 12.81 7.32
C GLU A 7 -10.32 11.95 7.34
N ILE A 8 -10.11 11.19 8.42
CA ILE A 8 -8.93 10.33 8.61
C ILE A 8 -9.40 8.88 8.64
N SER A 9 -8.65 8.00 7.98
CA SER A 9 -8.91 6.56 7.99
C SER A 9 -7.62 5.76 8.15
N TYR A 10 -7.74 4.51 8.61
CA TYR A 10 -6.61 3.59 8.56
C TYR A 10 -6.30 3.20 7.11
N PRO A 11 -5.01 3.08 6.72
CA PRO A 11 -4.61 2.83 5.33
C PRO A 11 -5.05 1.47 4.80
N VAL A 12 -5.48 0.56 5.68
CA VAL A 12 -5.96 -0.79 5.37
C VAL A 12 -7.10 -1.18 6.32
N PRO A 13 -8.00 -2.10 5.91
CA PRO A 13 -8.96 -2.71 6.81
C PRO A 13 -8.32 -3.77 7.71
N SER A 14 -8.99 -4.05 8.83
CA SER A 14 -8.57 -5.03 9.83
C SER A 14 -8.83 -6.48 9.42
N ASN A 15 -9.61 -6.72 8.35
CA ASN A 15 -9.89 -8.04 7.82
C ASN A 15 -10.43 -7.98 6.38
N LYS A 16 -10.60 -9.16 5.77
CA LYS A 16 -11.13 -9.35 4.40
C LYS A 16 -12.55 -8.87 4.15
N ASN A 17 -13.32 -8.57 5.21
CA ASN A 17 -14.68 -8.02 5.07
C ASN A 17 -14.68 -6.49 5.04
N GLY A 18 -13.50 -5.85 5.13
CA GLY A 18 -13.37 -4.41 5.00
C GLY A 18 -13.64 -3.62 6.28
N HIS A 19 -13.74 -4.27 7.45
CA HIS A 19 -13.90 -3.55 8.71
C HIS A 19 -12.69 -2.68 9.00
N ALA A 20 -12.91 -1.51 9.63
CA ALA A 20 -11.82 -0.69 10.13
C ALA A 20 -11.14 -1.35 11.36
N PHE A 21 -9.95 -0.88 11.72
CA PHE A 21 -9.38 -1.17 13.03
C PHE A 21 -10.15 -0.42 14.12
N SER A 22 -10.18 -1.01 15.32
CA SER A 22 -10.81 -0.38 16.48
C SER A 22 -9.94 0.70 17.13
N SER A 23 -8.62 0.64 16.92
CA SER A 23 -7.67 1.61 17.48
C SER A 23 -6.34 1.60 16.72
N VAL A 24 -5.49 2.60 17.01
CA VAL A 24 -4.14 2.71 16.46
C VAL A 24 -3.27 1.57 16.97
N GLU A 25 -3.41 1.19 18.24
CA GLU A 25 -2.67 0.10 18.87
C GLU A 25 -2.99 -1.24 18.20
N ALA A 26 -4.24 -1.46 17.80
CA ALA A 26 -4.63 -2.66 17.06
C ALA A 26 -3.95 -2.72 15.69
N LEU A 27 -3.88 -1.59 14.97
CA LEU A 27 -3.14 -1.51 13.71
C LEU A 27 -1.64 -1.75 13.93
N LEU A 28 -1.03 -1.06 14.88
CA LEU A 28 0.41 -1.19 15.17
C LEU A 28 0.77 -2.60 15.64
N SER A 29 -0.07 -3.23 16.46
CA SER A 29 0.12 -4.61 16.90
C SER A 29 0.09 -5.59 15.73
N MET A 30 -0.78 -5.36 14.76
CA MET A 30 -0.84 -6.18 13.56
C MET A 30 0.38 -5.94 12.65
N LEU A 31 0.76 -4.68 12.41
CA LEU A 31 1.94 -4.31 11.63
C LEU A 31 3.25 -4.76 12.31
N GLY A 32 3.26 -5.03 13.61
CA GLY A 32 4.38 -5.66 14.31
C GLY A 32 4.73 -7.07 13.80
N GLY A 33 3.86 -7.69 13.00
CA GLY A 33 4.16 -8.94 12.28
C GLY A 33 4.99 -8.75 11.01
N GLU A 34 5.23 -7.52 10.56
CA GLU A 34 6.08 -7.24 9.41
C GLU A 34 7.55 -7.51 9.75
N SER A 35 8.29 -8.12 8.81
CA SER A 35 9.72 -8.42 8.99
C SER A 35 10.63 -7.19 8.83
N SER A 36 10.11 -6.11 8.24
CA SER A 36 10.84 -4.88 7.95
C SER A 36 9.89 -3.70 7.77
N GLY A 37 10.44 -2.49 7.68
CA GLY A 37 9.63 -1.30 7.37
C GLY A 37 8.73 -0.84 8.51
N LEU A 38 9.09 -1.16 9.75
CA LEU A 38 8.43 -0.61 10.93
C LEU A 38 8.72 0.90 11.04
N TYR A 39 7.74 1.65 11.52
CA TYR A 39 7.92 3.03 11.96
C TYR A 39 8.43 3.04 13.40
N LEU A 40 9.33 3.90 13.88
CA LEU A 40 10.09 5.02 13.30
C LEU A 40 11.54 4.62 12.93
N VAL A 41 11.93 3.41 13.31
CA VAL A 41 13.26 2.84 13.12
C VAL A 41 13.10 1.48 12.47
N GLY A 42 13.71 1.32 11.29
CA GLY A 42 13.68 0.06 10.55
C GLY A 42 14.52 -1.03 11.22
N SER A 43 14.39 -2.26 10.71
CA SER A 43 15.10 -3.44 11.25
C SER A 43 16.63 -3.30 11.29
N GLN A 44 17.19 -2.41 10.47
CA GLN A 44 18.63 -2.11 10.42
C GLN A 44 19.07 -0.96 11.34
N GLY A 45 18.20 -0.50 12.25
CA GLY A 45 18.50 0.60 13.17
C GLY A 45 18.53 1.99 12.54
N MET A 46 18.07 2.12 11.29
CA MET A 46 18.00 3.39 10.57
C MET A 46 16.62 4.04 10.70
N TRP A 47 16.58 5.38 10.71
CA TRP A 47 15.33 6.13 10.65
C TRP A 47 14.50 5.73 9.43
N HIS A 48 13.21 5.50 9.67
CA HIS A 48 12.26 5.07 8.66
C HIS A 48 10.99 5.90 8.78
N GLY A 49 10.75 6.77 7.79
CA GLY A 49 9.63 7.72 7.80
C GLY A 49 8.29 7.15 7.35
N GLY A 50 8.21 5.85 7.08
CA GLY A 50 7.02 5.18 6.57
C GLY A 50 6.66 3.91 7.33
N ILE A 51 5.66 3.21 6.82
CA ILE A 51 5.29 1.85 7.23
C ILE A 51 5.28 0.96 5.99
N HIS A 52 5.70 -0.29 6.14
CA HIS A 52 5.44 -1.31 5.15
C HIS A 52 4.18 -2.07 5.54
N ILE A 53 3.41 -2.45 4.52
CA ILE A 53 2.24 -3.29 4.66
C ILE A 53 2.37 -4.37 3.60
N THR A 54 2.41 -5.63 4.02
CA THR A 54 2.59 -6.76 3.12
C THR A 54 1.51 -7.82 3.33
N ASP A 55 1.54 -8.86 2.52
CA ASP A 55 0.69 -10.03 2.68
C ASP A 55 0.95 -10.82 3.98
N ALA A 56 2.08 -10.58 4.64
CA ALA A 56 2.39 -11.20 5.93
C ALA A 56 1.39 -10.78 7.03
N THR A 57 0.92 -9.52 6.98
CA THR A 57 -0.02 -8.98 7.98
C THR A 57 -1.39 -8.68 7.40
N ILE A 58 -1.47 -8.20 6.14
CA ILE A 58 -2.70 -7.81 5.44
C ILE A 58 -2.89 -8.61 4.13
N PRO A 59 -3.03 -9.94 4.16
CA PRO A 59 -3.13 -10.75 2.95
C PRO A 59 -4.35 -10.40 2.09
N TRP A 60 -5.44 -9.90 2.69
CA TRP A 60 -6.65 -9.52 1.96
C TRP A 60 -6.51 -8.26 1.12
N CYS A 61 -5.44 -7.46 1.29
CA CYS A 61 -5.17 -6.31 0.42
C CYS A 61 -4.12 -6.60 -0.66
N ALA A 62 -3.46 -7.77 -0.59
CA ALA A 62 -2.50 -8.17 -1.59
C ALA A 62 -3.23 -8.56 -2.89
N LEU A 63 -2.66 -8.19 -4.03
CA LEU A 63 -3.16 -8.57 -5.35
C LEU A 63 -2.02 -9.16 -6.17
N SER A 64 -2.28 -10.34 -6.75
CA SER A 64 -1.34 -11.04 -7.62
C SER A 64 -1.78 -11.00 -9.09
N THR A 65 -0.79 -10.93 -9.97
CA THR A 65 -0.85 -11.33 -11.38
C THR A 65 -0.83 -12.86 -11.51
N ASP A 66 -1.16 -13.37 -12.71
CA ASP A 66 -0.96 -14.78 -13.06
C ASP A 66 0.41 -15.04 -13.71
N SER A 67 1.41 -14.17 -13.45
CA SER A 67 2.74 -14.29 -14.05
C SER A 67 3.53 -15.46 -13.43
N GLU A 68 4.36 -16.12 -14.24
CA GLU A 68 5.20 -17.23 -13.77
C GLU A 68 6.11 -16.86 -12.59
N PRO A 69 6.76 -15.68 -12.55
CA PRO A 69 7.53 -15.27 -11.37
C PRO A 69 6.72 -15.20 -10.08
N GLU A 70 5.45 -14.78 -10.15
CA GLU A 70 4.59 -14.74 -8.96
C GLU A 70 4.08 -16.12 -8.56
N LYS A 71 3.84 -17.04 -9.50
CA LYS A 71 3.48 -18.44 -9.20
C LYS A 71 4.61 -19.22 -8.53
N GLU A 72 5.87 -18.90 -8.86
CA GLU A 72 7.03 -19.48 -8.19
C GLU A 72 7.09 -19.06 -6.72
N TYR A 73 6.73 -17.81 -6.44
CA TYR A 73 6.76 -17.25 -5.09
C TYR A 73 5.51 -17.59 -4.26
N CYS A 74 4.33 -17.50 -4.87
CA CYS A 74 3.04 -17.58 -4.20
C CYS A 74 2.24 -18.80 -4.70
N ARG A 75 2.09 -19.80 -3.84
CA ARG A 75 1.36 -21.04 -4.17
C ARG A 75 -0.12 -20.79 -4.51
N GLU A 76 -0.71 -19.77 -3.89
CA GLU A 76 -2.09 -19.36 -4.10
C GLU A 76 -2.13 -17.85 -4.37
N LEU A 77 -2.62 -17.45 -5.55
CA LEU A 77 -2.67 -16.04 -5.93
C LEU A 77 -3.60 -15.23 -5.02
N TYR A 78 -3.15 -14.04 -4.63
CA TYR A 78 -3.96 -13.12 -3.84
C TYR A 78 -5.00 -12.43 -4.72
N LYS A 79 -6.23 -12.32 -4.19
CA LYS A 79 -7.39 -11.83 -4.94
C LYS A 79 -7.64 -10.34 -4.80
N GLY A 80 -6.96 -9.67 -3.88
CA GLY A 80 -7.24 -8.29 -3.53
C GLY A 80 -8.66 -8.11 -3.01
N GLU A 81 -9.08 -8.91 -2.03
CA GLU A 81 -10.45 -8.83 -1.47
C GLU A 81 -10.81 -7.46 -0.90
N GLN A 82 -9.80 -6.64 -0.55
CA GLN A 82 -9.94 -5.31 0.00
C GLN A 82 -8.89 -4.37 -0.53
N PHE A 83 -9.18 -3.07 -0.51
CA PHE A 83 -8.33 -2.04 -1.07
C PHE A 83 -7.58 -1.25 0.01
N ILE A 84 -6.43 -0.68 -0.36
CA ILE A 84 -5.82 0.36 0.49
C ILE A 84 -6.64 1.64 0.47
N ARG A 85 -6.52 2.43 1.53
CA ARG A 85 -7.29 3.66 1.76
C ARG A 85 -6.36 4.85 1.92
N CYS A 86 -6.83 6.00 1.44
CA CYS A 86 -6.19 7.26 1.77
C CYS A 86 -6.30 7.51 3.28
N MET A 87 -5.17 7.81 3.94
CA MET A 87 -5.16 8.02 5.39
C MET A 87 -5.83 9.33 5.79
N ALA A 88 -5.93 10.28 4.85
CA ALA A 88 -6.66 11.52 5.01
C ALA A 88 -7.27 11.94 3.67
N ASP A 89 -8.35 12.74 3.71
CA ASP A 89 -8.85 13.42 2.53
C ASP A 89 -7.75 14.25 1.84
N GLY A 90 -7.74 14.23 0.52
CA GLY A 90 -6.75 14.96 -0.25
C GLY A 90 -6.96 14.88 -1.75
N GLU A 91 -5.99 15.45 -2.47
CA GLU A 91 -5.95 15.50 -3.92
C GLU A 91 -4.83 14.58 -4.42
N ILE A 92 -5.13 13.70 -5.39
CA ILE A 92 -4.08 12.95 -6.08
C ILE A 92 -3.33 13.94 -6.98
N VAL A 93 -2.07 14.21 -6.64
CA VAL A 93 -1.23 15.21 -7.33
C VAL A 93 -0.17 14.60 -8.23
N ALA A 94 0.16 13.32 -8.02
CA ALA A 94 0.99 12.53 -8.93
C ALA A 94 0.63 11.06 -8.80
N TRP A 95 0.73 10.31 -9.90
CA TRP A 95 0.54 8.88 -9.89
C TRP A 95 1.26 8.24 -11.08
N ARG A 96 1.57 6.95 -10.95
CA ARG A 96 2.04 6.08 -12.03
C ARG A 96 1.47 4.70 -11.80
N VAL A 97 0.96 4.07 -12.84
CA VAL A 97 0.63 2.64 -12.83
C VAL A 97 1.46 1.97 -13.91
N CYS A 98 2.38 1.10 -13.52
CA CYS A 98 3.17 0.34 -14.49
C CYS A 98 2.29 -0.75 -15.11
N ARG A 99 2.56 -1.09 -16.38
CA ARG A 99 1.74 -2.06 -17.12
C ARG A 99 1.82 -3.46 -16.50
N ASP A 100 3.03 -3.85 -16.15
CA ASP A 100 3.41 -5.11 -15.54
C ASP A 100 4.71 -4.87 -14.75
N TYR A 101 5.26 -5.90 -14.10
CA TYR A 101 6.61 -5.82 -13.54
C TYR A 101 7.62 -5.56 -14.66
N GLU A 102 8.63 -4.73 -14.37
CA GLU A 102 9.75 -4.60 -15.30
C GLU A 102 10.39 -5.97 -15.49
N SER A 103 10.63 -6.34 -16.75
CA SER A 103 11.14 -7.67 -17.12
C SER A 103 12.55 -7.95 -16.59
N ALA A 104 13.30 -6.89 -16.24
CA ALA A 104 14.60 -7.01 -15.62
C ALA A 104 14.42 -7.14 -14.10
N ALA A 105 14.50 -8.38 -13.61
CA ALA A 105 14.61 -8.61 -12.18
C ALA A 105 15.89 -7.95 -11.62
N ILE A 106 15.78 -7.38 -10.43
CA ILE A 106 16.94 -6.93 -9.68
C ILE A 106 17.53 -8.16 -8.99
N GLU A 107 18.77 -8.52 -9.34
CA GLU A 107 19.52 -9.56 -8.65
C GLU A 107 19.90 -9.06 -7.24
N TRP A 108 19.40 -9.73 -6.20
CA TRP A 108 19.64 -9.34 -4.82
C TRP A 108 19.80 -10.58 -3.93
N ARG A 109 20.99 -10.74 -3.36
CA ARG A 109 21.35 -11.89 -2.49
C ARG A 109 21.08 -13.27 -3.13
N GLY A 110 21.22 -13.39 -4.46
CA GLY A 110 20.97 -14.62 -5.19
C GLY A 110 19.52 -14.87 -5.57
N GLU A 111 18.63 -13.92 -5.24
CA GLU A 111 17.21 -13.93 -5.61
C GLU A 111 16.91 -12.89 -6.68
N LYS A 112 15.86 -13.13 -7.46
CA LYS A 112 15.33 -12.19 -8.45
C LYS A 112 14.19 -11.39 -7.86
N LEU A 113 14.38 -10.08 -7.72
CA LEU A 113 13.35 -9.17 -7.23
C LEU A 113 12.63 -8.49 -8.39
N PHE A 114 11.32 -8.71 -8.46
CA PHE A 114 10.42 -7.97 -9.33
C PHE A 114 9.75 -6.87 -8.51
N ALA A 115 9.94 -5.62 -8.91
CA ALA A 115 9.39 -4.46 -8.23
C ALA A 115 8.35 -3.78 -9.11
N SER A 116 7.17 -3.52 -8.54
CA SER A 116 6.23 -2.61 -9.17
C SER A 116 6.71 -1.17 -8.99
N THR A 117 6.71 -0.42 -10.07
CA THR A 117 6.99 1.02 -10.02
C THR A 117 5.71 1.85 -9.86
N SER A 118 4.56 1.20 -9.62
CA SER A 118 3.28 1.89 -9.42
C SER A 118 3.23 2.62 -8.09
N PHE A 119 2.75 3.87 -8.11
CA PHE A 119 2.61 4.71 -6.93
C PHE A 119 1.47 5.73 -7.09
N VAL A 120 0.98 6.23 -5.96
CA VAL A 120 0.05 7.37 -5.86
C VAL A 120 0.57 8.34 -4.79
N LEU A 121 0.61 9.63 -5.12
CA LEU A 121 0.95 10.72 -4.20
C LEU A 121 -0.28 11.58 -3.95
N VAL A 122 -0.68 11.68 -2.70
CA VAL A 122 -1.84 12.47 -2.26
C VAL A 122 -1.35 13.70 -1.50
N LYS A 123 -1.83 14.88 -1.90
CA LYS A 123 -1.64 16.15 -1.20
C LYS A 123 -2.81 16.37 -0.26
N HIS A 124 -2.48 16.68 0.99
CA HIS A 124 -3.46 16.99 2.03
C HIS A 124 -3.30 18.43 2.48
N TYR A 125 -4.39 18.97 3.04
CA TYR A 125 -4.38 20.27 3.69
C TYR A 125 -5.20 20.20 4.97
N ILE A 126 -4.58 20.55 6.09
CA ILE A 126 -5.24 20.76 7.37
C ILE A 126 -5.13 22.23 7.77
N GLN A 127 -6.12 22.70 8.51
CA GLN A 127 -6.07 23.99 9.19
C GLN A 127 -6.77 23.84 10.55
N PRO A 128 -6.04 23.57 11.64
CA PRO A 128 -6.64 23.29 12.93
C PRO A 128 -7.33 24.48 13.60
N ALA A 129 -7.05 25.72 13.19
CA ALA A 129 -7.60 26.93 13.79
C ALA A 129 -8.12 27.94 12.76
N ASP A 130 -8.90 28.92 13.21
CA ASP A 130 -9.48 29.98 12.36
C ASP A 130 -8.48 31.09 11.97
N ASN A 131 -7.21 30.71 11.77
CA ASN A 131 -6.14 31.60 11.34
C ASN A 131 -5.29 30.94 10.25
N ALA A 132 -4.74 31.76 9.34
CA ALA A 132 -3.99 31.29 8.18
C ALA A 132 -2.66 30.60 8.54
N GLU A 133 -2.05 30.97 9.67
CA GLU A 133 -0.76 30.43 10.14
C GLU A 133 -0.88 28.98 10.62
N SER A 134 -2.09 28.53 10.97
CA SER A 134 -2.34 27.14 11.37
C SER A 134 -2.41 26.16 10.19
N GLY A 135 -2.38 26.64 8.95
CA GLY A 135 -2.45 25.80 7.76
C GLY A 135 -1.20 24.93 7.57
N LEU A 136 -1.38 23.64 7.36
CA LEU A 136 -0.30 22.71 7.02
C LEU A 136 -0.68 21.92 5.76
N THR A 137 0.21 21.99 4.77
CA THR A 137 0.18 21.09 3.61
C THR A 137 1.17 19.97 3.84
N PHE A 138 0.72 18.73 3.67
CA PHE A 138 1.57 17.55 3.76
C PHE A 138 1.16 16.54 2.67
N PHE A 139 1.99 15.52 2.46
CA PHE A 139 1.80 14.55 1.40
C PHE A 139 1.91 13.13 1.95
N THR A 140 1.09 12.22 1.43
CA THR A 140 1.25 10.78 1.65
C THR A 140 1.58 10.10 0.33
N LEU A 141 2.61 9.25 0.35
CA LEU A 141 3.08 8.51 -0.81
C LEU A 141 2.81 7.02 -0.61
N TYR A 142 2.00 6.45 -1.51
CA TYR A 142 1.70 5.03 -1.59
C TYR A 142 2.56 4.43 -2.70
N MET A 143 3.51 3.56 -2.36
CA MET A 143 4.44 2.93 -3.31
C MET A 143 4.24 1.42 -3.35
N ASN A 144 4.85 0.78 -4.35
CA ASN A 144 4.80 -0.67 -4.53
C ASN A 144 3.35 -1.16 -4.63
N LEU A 145 2.54 -0.44 -5.41
CA LEU A 145 1.14 -0.81 -5.68
C LEU A 145 1.09 -1.85 -6.80
N ALA A 146 0.03 -2.65 -6.88
CA ALA A 146 -0.08 -3.68 -7.92
C ALA A 146 -0.01 -3.07 -9.34
N PRO A 147 0.65 -3.73 -10.30
CA PRO A 147 0.71 -3.27 -11.69
C PRO A 147 -0.66 -3.43 -12.37
N TRP A 148 -0.85 -2.75 -13.50
CA TRP A 148 -2.10 -2.82 -14.27
C TRP A 148 -2.51 -4.26 -14.62
N ALA A 149 -1.56 -5.13 -14.97
CA ALA A 149 -1.82 -6.53 -15.30
C ALA A 149 -2.53 -7.31 -14.19
N ALA A 150 -2.29 -6.97 -12.93
CA ALA A 150 -2.88 -7.66 -11.77
C ALA A 150 -4.38 -7.39 -11.62
N TYR A 151 -4.87 -6.25 -12.12
CA TYR A 151 -6.30 -5.91 -12.09
C TYR A 151 -7.10 -6.62 -13.21
N GLY A 152 -6.41 -7.16 -14.23
CA GLY A 152 -7.05 -7.82 -15.36
C GLY A 152 -7.34 -9.32 -15.17
N THR A 153 -6.74 -9.93 -14.16
CA THR A 153 -6.78 -11.39 -13.90
C THR A 153 -7.90 -11.79 -12.93
N THR A 154 -8.49 -10.83 -12.20
CA THR A 154 -9.56 -11.11 -11.24
C THR A 154 -10.94 -10.93 -11.87
N GLY A 155 -11.78 -11.97 -11.79
CA GLY A 155 -13.22 -11.80 -11.82
C GLY A 155 -13.65 -11.07 -10.54
N ALA A 156 -13.49 -9.75 -10.51
CA ALA A 156 -13.94 -8.92 -9.40
C ALA A 156 -15.45 -9.16 -9.16
N PRO A 157 -15.92 -9.34 -7.91
CA PRO A 157 -17.34 -9.36 -7.63
C PRO A 157 -17.91 -7.94 -7.83
N GLY A 158 -18.33 -7.64 -9.05
CA GLY A 158 -19.02 -6.42 -9.42
C GLY A 158 -18.38 -5.63 -10.56
N GLY A 159 -18.64 -6.08 -11.80
CA GLY A 159 -19.05 -5.22 -12.91
C GLY A 159 -18.14 -4.07 -13.37
N GLN A 160 -17.71 -4.21 -14.64
CA GLN A 160 -17.24 -3.18 -15.56
C GLN A 160 -15.87 -2.55 -15.29
N LYS A 161 -15.02 -2.65 -16.34
CA LYS A 161 -13.84 -1.83 -16.61
C LYS A 161 -14.21 -0.34 -16.57
N SER A 162 -14.35 0.21 -15.38
CA SER A 162 -14.45 1.64 -15.15
C SER A 162 -13.13 2.07 -14.52
N GLY A 163 -12.56 3.20 -14.94
CA GLY A 163 -11.27 3.70 -14.45
C GLY A 163 -11.29 4.18 -12.99
N ARG A 164 -11.90 3.40 -12.08
CA ARG A 164 -12.04 3.64 -10.64
C ARG A 164 -11.73 2.37 -9.83
N ASP A 165 -10.82 1.53 -10.30
CA ASP A 165 -10.34 0.43 -9.48
C ASP A 165 -9.34 1.00 -8.46
N PRO A 166 -9.67 0.94 -7.16
CA PRO A 166 -8.80 1.46 -6.12
C PRO A 166 -7.50 0.64 -6.05
N ALA A 167 -6.42 1.32 -5.64
CA ALA A 167 -5.11 0.71 -5.56
C ALA A 167 -5.08 -0.48 -4.58
N LEU A 168 -4.36 -1.53 -4.97
CA LEU A 168 -4.12 -2.72 -4.17
C LEU A 168 -2.63 -2.82 -3.82
N LEU A 169 -2.33 -3.44 -2.68
CA LEU A 169 -0.94 -3.68 -2.27
C LEU A 169 -0.34 -4.72 -3.20
N HIS A 170 0.86 -4.42 -3.70
CA HIS A 170 1.68 -5.42 -4.35
C HIS A 170 2.59 -6.09 -3.33
N GLN A 171 2.85 -7.36 -3.56
CA GLN A 171 3.95 -8.08 -2.97
C GLN A 171 5.28 -7.63 -3.59
N CYS A 172 5.85 -6.53 -3.10
CA CYS A 172 7.27 -6.32 -3.37
C CYS A 172 8.02 -7.45 -2.67
N GLY A 173 8.71 -8.28 -3.47
CA GLY A 173 9.39 -9.49 -3.03
C GLY A 173 10.09 -9.28 -1.70
N ARG A 174 9.92 -10.24 -0.79
CA ARG A 174 10.60 -10.29 0.52
C ARG A 174 11.98 -9.66 0.38
N TYR A 175 12.18 -8.52 1.03
CA TYR A 175 13.51 -7.97 1.24
C TYR A 175 14.37 -9.10 1.78
N ALA A 176 15.36 -9.52 1.00
CA ALA A 176 16.07 -10.75 1.29
C ALA A 176 16.66 -10.73 2.71
N GLY A 177 16.39 -11.80 3.45
CA GLY A 177 16.83 -11.99 4.82
C GLY A 177 15.70 -12.35 5.77
N ARG A 178 15.22 -13.60 5.72
CA ARG A 178 14.92 -14.28 6.98
C ARG A 178 16.30 -14.56 7.63
N PRO A 179 16.58 -14.15 8.87
CA PRO A 179 17.37 -15.02 9.73
C PRO A 179 16.66 -16.37 9.89
#